data_AF-A0A965GNX9-F1
#
_entry.id   AF-A0A965GNX9-F1
#
_cell.length_a   1.000
_cell.length_b   1.000
_cell.length_c   1.000
_cell.angle_alpha   90.00
_cell.angle_beta   90.00
_cell.angle_gamma   90.00
#
_symmetry.space_group_name_H-M   'P 1'
#
loop_
_entity.id
_entity.type
_entity.pdbx_description
1 polymer ?
#
loop_
_entity_poly.entity_id
_entity_poly.type
_entity_poly.pdbx_seq_one_letter_code
_entity_poly.pdbx_strand_id
1 'polypeptide(L)'
;MSSAWTSDERRVLRRLSTPARIQDFLNELPQNHEPDGDTCLSPRLVLRERRAHCMEGAMLAAAALAFHGERSLVLDLTSSRDDQDHVVALRFDRREWMTSEEPVWFVPEYLCDVPHVSILSRAQVASLRRAETIEVRAGAVVEWDGGRKTC
;
A
#
# COMPACT_ATOMS: atom_id res chain seq x y z
N MET A 1 12.76 -17.64 9.59
CA MET A 1 11.72 -16.64 9.23
C MET A 1 10.27 -17.18 9.35
N SER A 2 10.00 -18.43 9.79
CA SER A 2 8.63 -18.98 9.80
C SER A 2 7.86 -18.91 11.12
N SER A 3 8.49 -18.49 12.23
CA SER A 3 7.88 -18.49 13.58
C SER A 3 7.01 -17.27 13.88
N ALA A 4 7.09 -16.20 13.08
CA ALA A 4 6.44 -14.93 13.36
C ALA A 4 4.97 -14.83 12.88
N TRP A 5 4.53 -15.76 12.01
CA TRP A 5 3.14 -15.81 11.50
C TRP A 5 2.35 -16.94 12.17
N THR A 6 1.06 -16.72 12.43
CA THR A 6 0.16 -17.75 12.96
C THR A 6 -0.12 -18.85 11.91
N SER A 7 -0.68 -19.99 12.33
CA SER A 7 -1.10 -21.06 11.40
C SER A 7 -2.14 -20.59 10.39
N ASP A 8 -3.06 -19.72 10.81
CA ASP A 8 -4.13 -19.16 9.99
C ASP A 8 -3.60 -18.14 8.98
N GLU A 9 -2.76 -17.19 9.42
CA GLU A 9 -2.12 -16.22 8.52
C GLU A 9 -1.27 -16.92 7.46
N ARG A 10 -0.48 -17.92 7.86
CA ARG A 10 0.31 -18.73 6.90
C ARG A 10 -0.58 -19.44 5.89
N ARG A 11 -1.80 -19.84 6.26
CA ARG A 11 -2.73 -20.48 5.31
C ARG A 11 -3.16 -19.52 4.22
N VAL A 12 -3.40 -18.26 4.57
CA VAL A 12 -3.72 -17.21 3.60
C VAL A 12 -2.50 -16.88 2.76
N LEU A 13 -1.37 -16.56 3.38
CA LEU A 13 -0.13 -16.17 2.68
C LEU A 13 0.38 -17.24 1.70
N ARG A 14 0.25 -18.53 2.05
CA ARG A 14 0.56 -19.63 1.12
C ARG A 14 -0.24 -19.60 -0.18
N ARG A 15 -1.46 -19.05 -0.17
CA ARG A 15 -2.30 -18.90 -1.37
C ARG A 15 -1.91 -17.67 -2.20
N LEU A 16 -1.35 -16.64 -1.55
CA LEU A 16 -0.89 -15.40 -2.18
C LEU A 16 0.51 -15.56 -2.80
N SER A 17 0.69 -16.58 -3.64
CA SER A 17 2.01 -17.00 -4.13
C SER A 17 2.43 -16.37 -5.46
N THR A 18 1.60 -15.53 -6.07
CA THR A 18 1.90 -14.85 -7.33
C THR A 18 1.34 -13.42 -7.28
N PRO A 19 1.91 -12.47 -8.04
CA PRO A 19 1.36 -11.11 -8.13
C PRO A 19 -0.13 -11.08 -8.51
N ALA A 20 -0.56 -11.95 -9.43
CA ALA A 20 -1.97 -12.06 -9.81
C ALA A 20 -2.87 -12.48 -8.64
N ARG A 21 -2.49 -13.51 -7.87
CA ARG A 21 -3.29 -13.96 -6.71
C ARG A 21 -3.30 -12.93 -5.58
N ILE A 22 -2.21 -12.17 -5.43
CA ILE A 22 -2.15 -11.04 -4.50
C ILE A 22 -3.13 -9.96 -4.94
N GLN A 23 -3.10 -9.58 -6.21
CA GLN A 23 -4.00 -8.56 -6.75
C GLN A 23 -5.47 -8.99 -6.65
N ASP A 24 -5.79 -10.24 -6.98
CA ASP A 24 -7.15 -10.79 -6.84
C ASP A 24 -7.63 -10.68 -5.39
N PHE A 25 -6.78 -11.03 -4.42
CA PHE A 25 -7.10 -10.88 -3.00
C PHE A 25 -7.33 -9.43 -2.60
N LEU A 26 -6.49 -8.49 -3.07
CA LEU A 26 -6.63 -7.07 -2.77
C LEU A 26 -7.92 -6.50 -3.39
N ASN A 27 -8.28 -6.92 -4.60
CA ASN A 27 -9.50 -6.49 -5.28
C ASN A 27 -10.78 -6.96 -4.55
N GLU A 28 -10.70 -8.06 -3.80
CA GLU A 28 -11.81 -8.57 -2.98
C GLU A 28 -11.96 -7.82 -1.65
N LEU A 29 -10.95 -7.07 -1.19
CA LEU A 29 -11.02 -6.31 0.05
C LEU A 29 -11.92 -5.08 -0.14
N PRO A 30 -12.88 -4.84 0.76
CA PRO A 30 -13.52 -3.54 0.90
C PRO A 30 -12.47 -2.44 1.14
N GLN A 31 -12.67 -1.30 0.49
CA GLN A 31 -11.88 -0.11 0.73
C GLN A 31 -12.03 0.32 2.19
N ASN A 32 -10.90 0.55 2.87
CA ASN A 32 -10.88 1.12 4.20
C ASN A 32 -11.08 2.64 4.09
N HIS A 33 -12.30 3.11 4.37
CA HIS A 33 -12.62 4.53 4.48
C HIS A 33 -12.51 5.03 5.92
N GLU A 34 -11.60 4.51 6.74
CA GLU A 34 -11.16 5.14 8.00
C GLU A 34 -12.28 5.75 8.90
N PRO A 35 -13.44 5.08 9.10
CA PRO A 35 -14.63 5.71 9.69
C PRO A 35 -14.43 6.16 11.14
N ASP A 36 -13.43 5.58 11.81
CA ASP A 36 -13.06 5.83 13.20
C ASP A 36 -11.80 6.72 13.32
N GLY A 37 -11.38 7.35 12.22
CA GLY A 37 -10.16 8.14 12.09
C GLY A 37 -9.06 7.41 11.31
N ASP A 38 -7.99 8.15 10.99
CA ASP A 38 -6.88 7.69 10.16
C ASP A 38 -6.32 6.35 10.65
N THR A 39 -5.94 5.49 9.69
CA THR A 39 -5.42 4.14 9.89
C THR A 39 -4.13 3.85 9.11
N CYS A 40 -3.32 2.94 9.66
CA CYS A 40 -2.17 2.37 8.95
C CYS A 40 -1.98 0.93 9.44
N LEU A 41 -2.90 0.06 9.06
CA LEU A 41 -2.96 -1.33 9.44
C LEU A 41 -1.73 -2.10 8.93
N SER A 42 -1.10 -2.87 9.81
CA SER A 42 -0.07 -3.84 9.42
C SER A 42 -0.64 -4.94 8.51
N PRO A 43 0.19 -5.71 7.80
CA PRO A 43 -0.28 -6.85 7.00
C PRO A 43 -1.13 -7.85 7.80
N ARG A 44 -0.78 -8.11 9.08
CA ARG A 44 -1.57 -8.99 9.96
C ARG A 44 -2.93 -8.39 10.29
N LEU A 45 -2.97 -7.09 10.54
CA LEU A 45 -4.22 -6.38 10.78
C LEU A 45 -5.10 -6.35 9.53
N VAL A 46 -4.56 -6.15 8.33
CA VAL A 46 -5.33 -6.26 7.08
C VAL A 46 -5.94 -7.66 6.92
N LEU A 47 -5.17 -8.72 7.21
CA LEU A 47 -5.67 -10.10 7.16
C LEU A 47 -6.80 -10.36 8.17
N ARG A 48 -6.77 -9.66 9.32
CA ARG A 48 -7.76 -9.77 10.41
C ARG A 48 -9.02 -8.95 10.13
N GLU A 49 -8.86 -7.66 9.87
CA GLU A 49 -9.94 -6.69 9.66
C GLU A 49 -10.62 -6.84 8.30
N ARG A 50 -9.95 -7.51 7.34
CA ARG A 50 -10.46 -7.78 5.99
C ARG A 50 -10.91 -6.50 5.27
N ARG A 51 -10.14 -5.42 5.43
CA ARG A 51 -10.26 -4.16 4.70
C ARG A 51 -8.87 -3.53 4.56
N ALA A 52 -8.66 -2.73 3.54
CA ALA A 52 -7.41 -2.00 3.34
C ALA A 52 -7.64 -0.75 2.50
N HIS A 53 -6.82 0.27 2.70
CA HIS A 53 -6.57 1.29 1.67
C HIS A 53 -5.26 0.98 0.91
N CYS A 54 -4.92 1.81 -0.08
CA CYS A 54 -3.84 1.55 -1.04
C CYS A 54 -2.50 1.20 -0.37
N MET A 55 -2.09 1.99 0.63
CA MET A 55 -0.85 1.79 1.41
C MET A 55 -0.88 0.45 2.17
N GLU A 56 -1.95 0.17 2.92
CA GLU A 56 -2.11 -1.05 3.70
C GLU A 56 -2.12 -2.30 2.81
N GLY A 57 -2.80 -2.22 1.66
CA GLY A 57 -2.84 -3.28 0.66
C GLY A 57 -1.45 -3.55 0.06
N ALA A 58 -0.69 -2.50 -0.23
CA ALA A 58 0.65 -2.65 -0.75
C ALA A 58 1.65 -3.19 0.27
N MET A 59 1.50 -2.80 1.53
CA MET A 59 2.22 -3.39 2.67
C MET A 59 1.93 -4.89 2.78
N LEU A 60 0.66 -5.30 2.65
CA LEU A 60 0.29 -6.72 2.62
C LEU A 60 0.90 -7.44 1.41
N ALA A 61 0.86 -6.85 0.21
CA ALA A 61 1.45 -7.42 -1.00
C ALA A 61 2.96 -7.65 -0.83
N ALA A 62 3.67 -6.66 -0.28
CA ALA A 62 5.10 -6.76 -0.01
C ALA A 62 5.41 -7.86 1.02
N ALA A 63 4.61 -7.99 2.08
CA ALA A 63 4.74 -9.06 3.06
C ALA A 63 4.46 -10.44 2.48
N ALA A 64 3.47 -10.57 1.57
CA ALA A 64 3.16 -11.82 0.88
C ALA A 64 4.32 -12.25 -0.02
N LEU A 65 4.87 -11.34 -0.83
CA LEU A 65 6.05 -11.62 -1.66
C LEU A 65 7.27 -12.01 -0.81
N ALA A 66 7.55 -11.27 0.27
CA ALA A 66 8.63 -11.60 1.20
C ALA A 66 8.45 -12.97 1.85
N PHE A 67 7.21 -13.36 2.17
CA PHE A 67 6.89 -14.70 2.70
C PHE A 67 7.30 -15.83 1.74
N HIS A 68 7.23 -15.59 0.42
CA HIS A 68 7.68 -16.54 -0.61
C HIS A 68 9.16 -16.41 -0.97
N GLY A 69 9.93 -15.58 -0.26
CA GLY A 69 11.36 -15.40 -0.48
C GLY A 69 11.72 -14.40 -1.58
N GLU A 70 10.74 -13.66 -2.11
CA GLU A 70 10.98 -12.60 -3.09
C GLU A 70 11.48 -11.33 -2.41
N ARG A 71 12.37 -10.57 -3.07
CA ARG A 71 12.78 -9.23 -2.61
C ARG A 71 11.69 -8.22 -3.01
N SER A 72 10.83 -7.83 -2.09
CA SER A 72 9.67 -6.99 -2.37
C SER A 72 9.94 -5.50 -2.12
N LEU A 73 10.31 -4.72 -3.16
CA LEU A 73 10.52 -3.25 -3.16
C LEU A 73 9.28 -2.41 -2.77
N VAL A 74 9.46 -1.37 -1.92
CA VAL A 74 8.55 -0.20 -1.92
C VAL A 74 8.68 0.53 -3.22
N LEU A 75 7.57 0.93 -3.82
CA LEU A 75 7.56 2.07 -4.71
C LEU A 75 6.44 3.00 -4.25
N ASP A 76 6.83 4.19 -3.79
CA ASP A 76 5.92 5.29 -3.52
C ASP A 76 5.93 6.23 -4.72
N LEU A 77 4.78 6.34 -5.40
CA LEU A 77 4.50 7.22 -6.50
C LEU A 77 3.57 8.32 -5.98
N THR A 78 4.16 9.45 -5.63
CA THR A 78 3.41 10.68 -5.36
C THR A 78 2.93 11.27 -6.69
N SER A 79 1.65 11.60 -6.78
CA SER A 79 1.13 12.33 -7.96
C SER A 79 1.17 13.85 -7.74
N SER A 80 0.89 14.64 -8.78
CA SER A 80 0.75 16.10 -8.64
C SER A 80 -0.37 16.47 -7.66
N ARG A 81 -0.38 17.70 -7.12
CA ARG A 81 -1.28 18.20 -6.04
C ARG A 81 -2.78 17.88 -6.14
N ASP A 82 -3.26 17.40 -7.29
CA ASP A 82 -4.66 17.10 -7.60
C ASP A 82 -4.94 15.60 -7.84
N ASP A 83 -4.06 14.69 -7.43
CA ASP A 83 -4.18 13.24 -7.72
C ASP A 83 -3.70 12.38 -6.53
N GLN A 84 -4.09 11.10 -6.48
CA GLN A 84 -3.96 10.23 -5.30
C GLN A 84 -2.62 9.46 -5.27
N ASP A 85 -2.06 9.27 -4.06
CA ASP A 85 -0.75 8.64 -3.84
C ASP A 85 -0.80 7.09 -3.81
N HIS A 86 0.32 6.44 -4.18
CA HIS A 86 0.42 4.98 -4.26
C HIS A 86 1.77 4.45 -3.73
N VAL A 87 1.78 3.54 -2.75
CA VAL A 87 2.98 3.13 -1.97
C VAL A 87 3.25 1.61 -2.05
N VAL A 88 4.46 1.10 -1.77
CA VAL A 88 4.79 -0.33 -1.45
C VAL A 88 5.84 -0.42 -0.26
N ALA A 89 6.39 -1.55 0.24
CA ALA A 89 7.24 -1.78 1.48
C ALA A 89 8.70 -2.41 1.42
N LEU A 90 9.87 -1.84 1.87
CA LEU A 90 11.24 -2.50 1.91
C LEU A 90 12.25 -2.10 3.01
N ARG A 91 12.19 -0.91 3.63
CA ARG A 91 13.29 -0.42 4.48
C ARG A 91 13.17 -0.84 5.95
N PHE A 92 12.03 -1.41 6.34
CA PHE A 92 11.60 -1.45 7.73
C PHE A 92 11.81 -2.79 8.44
N ASP A 93 12.47 -3.77 7.83
CA ASP A 93 12.52 -5.15 8.34
C ASP A 93 13.08 -5.27 9.77
N ARG A 94 13.98 -4.37 10.20
CA ARG A 94 14.48 -4.33 11.59
C ARG A 94 13.41 -3.99 12.64
N ARG A 95 12.27 -3.47 12.22
CA ARG A 95 11.11 -3.12 13.07
C ARG A 95 9.98 -4.14 12.96
N GLU A 96 10.23 -5.27 12.29
CA GLU A 96 9.29 -6.40 12.18
C GLU A 96 7.88 -6.01 11.69
N TRP A 97 7.81 -4.93 10.90
CA TRP A 97 6.58 -4.30 10.44
C TRP A 97 5.62 -5.27 9.73
N MET A 98 6.18 -6.22 8.98
CA MET A 98 5.40 -7.25 8.26
C MET A 98 4.60 -8.13 9.21
N THR A 99 5.13 -8.40 10.41
CA THR A 99 4.57 -9.32 11.40
C THR A 99 4.03 -8.60 12.64
N SER A 100 3.96 -7.27 12.60
CA SER A 100 3.42 -6.44 13.68
C SER A 100 1.95 -6.75 13.94
N GLU A 101 1.57 -6.85 15.22
CA GLU A 101 0.16 -6.93 15.64
C GLU A 101 -0.47 -5.54 15.82
N GLU A 102 0.33 -4.48 15.70
CA GLU A 102 -0.06 -3.07 15.88
C GLU A 102 0.01 -2.28 14.57
N PRO A 103 -0.70 -1.14 14.45
CA PRO A 103 -0.56 -0.19 13.34
C PRO A 103 0.88 0.28 13.14
N VAL A 104 1.31 0.50 11.89
CA VAL A 104 2.71 0.73 11.52
C VAL A 104 2.97 2.13 10.92
N TRP A 105 2.44 3.16 11.59
CA TRP A 105 2.52 4.58 11.19
C TRP A 105 3.92 5.10 10.85
N PHE A 106 4.97 4.53 11.44
CA PHE A 106 6.34 4.92 11.11
C PHE A 106 6.74 4.63 9.65
N VAL A 107 5.97 3.80 8.92
CA VAL A 107 6.15 3.54 7.48
C VAL A 107 5.72 4.75 6.65
N PRO A 108 4.44 5.18 6.66
CA PRO A 108 4.01 6.40 5.95
C PRO A 108 4.77 7.64 6.39
N GLU A 109 5.00 7.83 7.69
CA GLU A 109 5.71 9.01 8.20
C GLU A 109 7.10 9.14 7.57
N TYR A 110 7.86 8.03 7.50
CA TYR A 110 9.18 8.04 6.87
C TYR A 110 9.11 8.30 5.36
N LEU A 111 8.08 7.77 4.68
CA LEU A 111 7.93 7.95 3.24
C LEU A 111 7.61 9.41 2.90
N CYS A 112 6.86 10.12 3.75
CA CYS A 112 6.64 11.56 3.57
C CYS A 112 7.94 12.37 3.68
N ASP A 113 8.85 11.95 4.58
CA ASP A 113 10.09 12.69 4.87
C ASP A 113 11.26 12.35 3.95
N VAL A 114 11.21 11.22 3.24
CA VAL A 114 12.33 10.76 2.42
C VAL A 114 12.50 11.65 1.18
N PRO A 115 13.73 11.91 0.70
CA PRO A 115 13.92 12.64 -0.55
C PRO A 115 13.25 11.93 -1.73
N HIS A 116 12.23 12.57 -2.30
CA HIS A 116 11.56 12.07 -3.50
C HIS A 116 12.38 12.43 -4.74
N VAL A 117 12.65 11.42 -5.57
CA VAL A 117 13.34 11.58 -6.84
C VAL A 117 12.37 11.42 -7.99
N SER A 118 12.43 12.31 -8.98
CA SER A 118 11.60 12.17 -10.18
C SER A 118 12.01 10.92 -10.97
N ILE A 119 11.10 9.95 -11.08
CA ILE A 119 11.32 8.73 -11.86
C ILE A 119 11.31 9.02 -13.36
N LEU A 120 10.55 10.03 -13.77
CA LEU A 120 10.42 10.46 -15.16
C LEU A 120 11.07 11.83 -15.36
N SER A 121 11.84 11.95 -16.44
CA SER A 121 12.30 13.24 -16.94
C SER A 121 11.15 14.07 -17.49
N ARG A 122 11.32 15.40 -17.58
CA ARG A 122 10.33 16.30 -18.18
C ARG A 122 9.94 15.90 -19.62
N ALA A 123 10.88 15.37 -20.39
CA ALA A 123 10.63 14.88 -21.75
C ALA A 123 9.76 13.61 -21.77
N GLN A 124 9.96 12.69 -20.83
CA GLN A 124 9.13 11.49 -20.68
C GLN A 124 7.72 11.85 -20.22
N VAL A 125 7.58 12.77 -19.26
CA VAL A 125 6.27 13.26 -18.81
C VAL A 125 5.48 13.87 -19.98
N ALA A 126 6.15 14.63 -20.85
CA ALA A 126 5.53 15.22 -22.04
C ALA A 126 5.07 14.18 -23.08
N SER A 127 5.60 12.95 -23.03
CA SER A 127 5.24 11.85 -23.93
C SER A 127 4.13 10.94 -23.38
N LEU A 128 3.73 11.12 -22.11
CA LEU A 128 2.62 10.37 -21.54
C LEU A 128 1.31 10.80 -22.20
N ARG A 129 0.40 9.84 -22.40
CA ARG A 129 -0.95 10.19 -22.82
C ARG A 129 -1.61 11.04 -21.74
N ARG A 130 -2.47 11.97 -22.14
CA ARG A 130 -3.34 12.64 -21.18
C ARG A 130 -4.27 11.60 -20.56
N ALA A 131 -4.53 11.75 -19.27
CA ALA A 131 -5.60 11.02 -18.61
C ALA A 131 -6.92 11.35 -19.33
N GLU A 132 -7.74 10.32 -19.57
CA GLU A 132 -9.03 10.54 -20.18
C GLU A 132 -9.98 11.27 -19.23
N THR A 133 -11.02 11.90 -19.76
CA THR A 133 -12.00 12.62 -18.94
C THR A 133 -12.64 11.71 -17.88
N ILE A 134 -12.80 10.41 -18.16
CA ILE A 134 -13.31 9.47 -17.16
C ILE A 134 -12.30 9.20 -16.05
N GLU A 135 -11.01 9.12 -16.37
CA GLU A 135 -9.93 8.92 -15.40
C GLU A 135 -9.76 10.15 -14.51
N VAL A 136 -9.79 11.35 -15.11
CA VAL A 136 -9.76 12.61 -14.36
C VAL A 136 -10.98 12.74 -13.45
N ARG A 137 -12.16 12.35 -13.93
CA ARG A 137 -13.38 12.34 -13.10
C ARG A 137 -13.28 11.32 -11.97
N ALA A 138 -12.76 10.13 -12.24
CA ALA A 138 -12.55 9.09 -11.24
C ALA A 138 -11.55 9.55 -10.17
N GLY A 139 -10.44 10.18 -10.57
CA GLY A 139 -9.46 10.75 -9.62
C GLY A 139 -10.03 11.92 -8.81
N ALA A 140 -10.96 12.69 -9.40
CA ALA A 140 -11.68 13.76 -8.72
C ALA A 140 -12.87 13.27 -7.87
N VAL A 141 -13.20 11.97 -7.90
CA VAL A 141 -14.13 11.40 -6.92
C VAL A 141 -13.42 11.48 -5.58
N VAL A 142 -13.97 12.32 -4.71
CA VAL A 142 -13.58 12.39 -3.31
C VAL A 142 -13.94 11.04 -2.69
N GLU A 143 -12.96 10.14 -2.60
CA GLU A 143 -13.10 8.89 -1.85
C GLU A 143 -13.19 9.15 -0.34
N TRP A 144 -12.84 10.37 0.10
CA TRP A 144 -12.73 10.76 1.52
C TRP A 144 -13.13 12.22 1.79
N ASP A 145 -14.24 12.43 2.51
CA ASP A 145 -14.76 13.75 2.95
C ASP A 145 -14.11 14.24 4.28
N GLY A 146 -13.18 13.46 4.84
CA GLY A 146 -12.76 13.58 6.25
C GLY A 146 -11.37 14.17 6.49
N GLY A 147 -11.19 15.49 6.35
CA GLY A 147 -10.08 16.19 6.99
C GLY A 147 -8.81 16.41 6.14
N ARG A 148 -8.04 17.42 6.55
CA ARG A 148 -6.83 17.87 5.84
C ARG A 148 -5.83 16.72 5.74
N LYS A 149 -5.51 16.31 4.51
CA LYS A 149 -4.32 15.52 4.20
C LYS A 149 -3.09 16.30 4.72
N THR A 150 -2.45 15.84 5.78
CA THR A 150 -1.12 16.31 6.17
C THR A 150 -0.09 15.54 5.36
N CYS A 151 0.00 15.91 4.08
CA CYS A 151 1.11 15.69 3.15
C CYS A 151 1.12 16.89 2.20
#